data_AF-Q05X58-F1
#
_entry.id   AF-Q05X58-F1
#
_cell.length_a   1.000
_cell.length_b   1.000
_cell.length_c   1.000
_cell.angle_alpha   90.00
_cell.angle_beta   90.00
_cell.angle_gamma   90.00
#
_symmetry.space_group_name_H-M   'P 1'
#
loop_
_entity.id
_entity.type
_entity.pdbx_description
1 polymer ?
#
loop_
_entity_poly.entity_id
_entity_poly.type
_entity_poly.pdbx_seq_one_letter_code
_entity_poly.pdbx_strand_id
1 'polypeptide(L)'
;MNAPSRYKWQQPGAGFTLVELLLAAALGTLVCGGLLHLLLGDLRLSAAMAQKLQARRQQQQVLTLIRAERDRGYGVIANPDPSQTWPCALAGRRAVLAIALSPADPNARHQAIVYSVGAAPSPIWRGQVLMRCGPAYGLDGRMALESQFQNRVVLDALPSGGQQGLRATADAQLPVIDLQLEQELPQGSGQRTNPPKRLSSSATL
;
A
#
# COMPACT_ATOMS: atom_id res chain seq x y z
N MET A 1 -8.29 65.34 -63.34
CA MET A 1 -7.35 64.38 -62.73
C MET A 1 -8.06 63.75 -61.55
N ASN A 2 -8.29 62.44 -61.64
CA ASN A 2 -9.10 61.64 -60.71
C ASN A 2 -8.37 61.40 -59.38
N ALA A 3 -9.09 61.59 -58.27
CA ALA A 3 -8.79 60.91 -57.02
C ALA A 3 -9.29 59.45 -57.09
N PRO A 4 -8.65 58.51 -56.37
CA PRO A 4 -9.50 57.60 -55.62
C PRO A 4 -9.01 57.26 -54.21
N SER A 5 -10.02 57.08 -53.37
CA SER A 5 -10.14 56.05 -52.34
C SER A 5 -9.23 56.15 -51.11
N ARG A 6 -9.70 56.92 -50.12
CA ARG A 6 -9.51 56.55 -48.72
C ARG A 6 -10.42 55.37 -48.42
N TYR A 7 -9.86 54.18 -48.24
CA TYR A 7 -10.57 53.04 -47.65
C TYR A 7 -10.98 53.41 -46.22
N LYS A 8 -12.24 53.77 -46.02
CA LYS A 8 -12.87 53.87 -44.71
C LYS A 8 -13.23 52.44 -44.29
N TRP A 9 -12.44 51.85 -43.41
CA TRP A 9 -12.91 50.74 -42.58
C TRP A 9 -13.93 51.32 -41.58
N GLN A 10 -15.19 51.46 -42.00
CA GLN A 10 -16.28 51.57 -41.05
C GLN A 10 -16.54 50.16 -40.53
N GLN A 11 -16.00 49.87 -39.36
CA GLN A 11 -16.56 48.85 -38.47
C GLN A 11 -17.84 49.46 -37.87
N PRO A 12 -19.04 48.99 -38.22
CA PRO A 12 -20.21 49.36 -37.44
C PRO A 12 -20.03 48.71 -36.06
N GLY A 13 -19.94 49.56 -35.03
CA GLY A 13 -19.97 49.12 -33.64
C GLY A 13 -21.34 48.54 -33.31
N ALA A 14 -21.57 47.29 -33.66
CA ALA A 14 -22.72 46.53 -33.22
C ALA A 14 -22.51 46.19 -31.74
N GLY A 15 -23.24 46.87 -30.86
CA GLY A 15 -23.31 46.49 -29.44
C GLY A 15 -24.03 45.15 -29.29
N PHE A 16 -23.55 44.31 -28.37
CA PHE A 16 -24.22 43.04 -28.06
C PHE A 16 -25.58 43.29 -27.40
N THR A 17 -26.57 42.51 -27.81
CA THR A 17 -27.85 42.49 -27.10
C THR A 17 -27.70 41.75 -25.77
N LEU A 18 -28.54 42.09 -24.78
CA LEU A 18 -28.59 41.39 -23.48
C LEU A 18 -28.75 39.87 -23.66
N VAL A 19 -29.56 39.47 -24.65
CA VAL A 19 -29.83 38.06 -24.97
C VAL A 19 -28.57 37.37 -25.49
N GLU A 20 -27.84 37.97 -26.42
CA GLU A 20 -26.57 37.40 -26.91
C GLU A 20 -25.54 37.26 -25.78
N LEU A 21 -25.48 38.22 -24.86
CA LEU A 21 -24.55 38.18 -23.74
C LEU A 21 -24.92 37.09 -22.72
N LEU A 22 -26.21 36.93 -22.41
CA LEU A 22 -26.71 35.83 -21.58
C LEU A 22 -26.48 34.46 -22.23
N LEU A 23 -26.66 34.36 -23.55
CA LEU A 23 -26.49 33.12 -24.29
C LEU A 23 -25.00 32.73 -24.41
N ALA A 24 -24.13 33.72 -24.65
CA ALA A 24 -22.68 33.51 -24.61
C ALA A 24 -22.20 33.11 -23.20
N ALA A 25 -22.72 33.74 -22.14
CA ALA A 25 -22.41 33.37 -20.76
C ALA A 25 -22.91 31.95 -20.40
N ALA A 26 -24.11 31.58 -20.84
CA ALA A 26 -24.65 30.24 -20.65
C ALA A 26 -23.81 29.17 -21.37
N LEU A 27 -23.40 29.43 -22.61
CA LEU A 27 -22.50 28.54 -23.35
C LEU A 27 -21.12 28.43 -22.69
N GLY A 28 -20.54 29.55 -22.27
CA GLY A 28 -19.25 29.59 -21.59
C GLY A 28 -19.25 28.79 -20.28
N THR A 29 -20.31 28.92 -19.48
CA THR A 29 -20.46 28.15 -18.23
C THR A 29 -20.64 26.66 -18.48
N LEU A 30 -21.40 26.26 -19.50
CA LEU A 30 -21.55 24.84 -19.90
C LEU A 30 -20.21 24.23 -20.34
N VAL A 31 -19.46 24.93 -21.19
CA VAL A 31 -18.15 24.47 -21.66
C VAL A 31 -17.14 24.39 -20.50
N CYS A 32 -17.08 25.43 -19.66
CA CYS A 32 -16.20 25.47 -18.50
C CYS A 32 -16.54 24.37 -17.49
N GLY A 33 -17.84 24.16 -17.20
CA GLY A 33 -18.32 23.09 -16.36
C GLY A 33 -17.96 21.71 -16.91
N GLY A 34 -18.14 21.49 -18.21
CA GLY A 34 -17.75 20.25 -18.89
C GLY A 34 -16.25 19.95 -18.76
N LEU A 35 -15.39 20.95 -19.02
CA LEU A 35 -13.94 20.84 -18.84
C LEU A 35 -13.56 20.52 -17.40
N LEU A 36 -14.19 21.19 -16.43
CA LEU A 36 -13.96 20.95 -15.01
C LEU A 36 -14.33 19.52 -14.62
N HIS A 37 -15.47 19.00 -15.10
CA HIS A 37 -15.88 17.62 -14.85
C HIS A 37 -14.87 16.60 -15.40
N LEU A 38 -14.30 16.85 -16.59
CA LEU A 38 -13.27 15.99 -17.17
C LEU A 38 -11.99 16.01 -16.32
N LEU A 39 -11.51 17.18 -15.92
CA LEU A 39 -10.33 17.32 -15.06
C LEU A 39 -10.52 16.63 -13.71
N LEU A 40 -11.68 16.80 -13.08
CA LEU A 40 -11.99 16.11 -11.82
C LEU A 40 -12.03 14.59 -11.99
N GLY A 41 -12.49 14.09 -13.13
CA GLY A 41 -12.46 12.66 -13.48
C GLY A 41 -11.03 12.12 -13.52
N ASP A 42 -10.13 12.83 -14.20
CA ASP A 42 -8.74 12.41 -14.36
C ASP A 42 -7.94 12.48 -13.03
N LEU A 43 -8.20 13.50 -12.21
CA LEU A 43 -7.63 13.59 -10.86
C LEU A 43 -8.04 12.40 -9.96
N ARG A 44 -9.28 11.94 -10.05
CA ARG A 44 -9.73 10.76 -9.29
C ARG A 44 -9.06 9.48 -9.78
N LEU A 45 -8.89 9.33 -11.08
CA LEU A 45 -8.23 8.16 -11.68
C LEU A 45 -6.75 8.10 -11.31
N SER A 46 -6.03 9.22 -11.46
CA SER A 46 -4.61 9.33 -11.10
C SER A 46 -4.37 9.08 -9.62
N ALA A 47 -5.22 9.60 -8.74
CA ALA A 47 -5.15 9.31 -7.30
C ALA A 47 -5.32 7.82 -6.97
N ALA A 48 -6.30 7.14 -7.59
CA ALA A 48 -6.52 5.71 -7.38
C ALA A 48 -5.33 4.87 -7.89
N MET A 49 -4.72 5.27 -9.01
CA MET A 49 -3.53 4.62 -9.54
C MET A 49 -2.32 4.81 -8.62
N ALA A 50 -2.10 6.03 -8.12
CA ALA A 50 -1.03 6.34 -7.18
C ALA A 50 -1.14 5.52 -5.90
N GLN A 51 -2.35 5.37 -5.35
CA GLN A 51 -2.59 4.52 -4.17
C GLN A 51 -2.23 3.05 -4.41
N LYS A 52 -2.60 2.50 -5.57
CA LYS A 52 -2.25 1.12 -5.93
C LYS A 52 -0.74 0.92 -6.08
N LEU A 53 -0.05 1.89 -6.69
CA LEU A 53 1.41 1.84 -6.84
C LEU A 53 2.12 1.92 -5.48
N GLN A 54 1.64 2.80 -4.60
CA GLN A 54 2.17 2.92 -3.24
C GLN A 54 1.99 1.61 -2.46
N ALA A 55 0.81 1.00 -2.50
CA ALA A 55 0.55 -0.29 -1.85
C ALA A 55 1.47 -1.41 -2.40
N ARG A 56 1.67 -1.48 -3.72
CA ARG A 56 2.63 -2.42 -4.33
C ARG A 56 4.05 -2.19 -3.83
N ARG A 57 4.50 -0.93 -3.77
CA ARG A 57 5.83 -0.59 -3.29
C ARG A 57 6.02 -1.02 -1.82
N GLN A 58 5.02 -0.80 -0.97
CA GLN A 58 5.04 -1.23 0.43
C GLN A 58 5.15 -2.76 0.55
N GLN A 59 4.32 -3.51 -0.19
CA GLN A 59 4.40 -4.98 -0.21
C GLN A 59 5.78 -5.47 -0.68
N GLN A 60 6.34 -4.90 -1.74
CA GLN A 60 7.66 -5.25 -2.25
C GLN A 60 8.78 -4.95 -1.24
N GLN A 61 8.69 -3.84 -0.51
CA GLN A 61 9.65 -3.49 0.54
C GLN A 61 9.58 -4.49 1.70
N VAL A 62 8.39 -4.92 2.11
CA VAL A 62 8.20 -5.94 3.15
C VAL A 62 8.77 -7.29 2.73
N LEU A 63 8.48 -7.74 1.50
CA LEU A 63 9.02 -9.01 1.01
C LEU A 63 10.55 -8.96 0.85
N THR A 64 11.09 -7.82 0.42
CA THR A 64 12.55 -7.59 0.38
C THR A 64 13.16 -7.63 1.78
N LEU A 65 12.50 -7.04 2.78
CA LEU A 65 12.92 -7.09 4.17
C LEU A 65 12.96 -8.54 4.67
N ILE A 66 11.88 -9.31 4.49
CA ILE A 66 11.79 -10.71 4.93
C ILE A 66 12.90 -11.55 4.27
N ARG A 67 13.13 -11.37 2.96
CA ARG A 67 14.23 -12.05 2.24
C ARG A 67 15.59 -11.71 2.84
N ALA A 68 15.87 -10.42 3.04
CA ALA A 68 17.15 -9.99 3.59
C ALA A 68 17.38 -10.48 5.04
N GLU A 69 16.32 -10.74 5.80
CA GLU A 69 16.41 -11.34 7.12
C GLU A 69 16.60 -12.86 7.06
N ARG A 70 15.90 -13.52 6.14
CA ARG A 70 16.08 -14.94 5.87
C ARG A 70 17.52 -15.26 5.47
N ASP A 71 18.13 -14.44 4.62
CA ASP A 71 19.52 -14.63 4.18
C ASP A 71 20.54 -14.50 5.31
N ARG A 72 20.17 -13.86 6.43
CA ARG A 72 20.99 -13.78 7.65
C ARG A 72 20.63 -14.85 8.68
N GLY A 73 19.47 -15.48 8.53
CA GLY A 73 18.98 -16.49 9.45
C GLY A 73 19.63 -17.86 9.21
N TYR A 74 19.55 -18.71 10.21
CA TYR A 74 20.05 -20.09 10.17
C TYR A 74 18.96 -21.12 9.85
N GLY A 75 17.70 -20.71 9.85
CA GLY A 75 16.56 -21.56 9.60
C GLY A 75 15.28 -20.75 9.45
N VAL A 76 14.30 -21.31 8.76
CA VAL A 76 12.99 -20.66 8.54
C VAL A 76 11.88 -21.68 8.75
N ILE A 77 10.84 -21.27 9.47
CA ILE A 77 9.68 -22.10 9.78
C ILE A 77 8.42 -21.37 9.32
N ALA A 78 7.68 -22.00 8.42
CA ALA A 78 6.35 -21.56 8.01
C ALA A 78 5.30 -22.04 9.03
N ASN A 79 4.39 -21.15 9.42
CA ASN A 79 3.31 -21.39 10.38
C ASN A 79 3.80 -22.09 11.66
N PRO A 80 4.75 -21.50 12.40
CA PRO A 80 5.24 -22.11 13.63
C PRO A 80 4.12 -22.23 14.67
N ASP A 81 4.20 -23.26 15.50
CA ASP A 81 3.27 -23.43 16.60
C ASP A 81 3.34 -22.23 17.57
N PRO A 82 2.21 -21.85 18.20
CA PRO A 82 2.22 -20.84 19.25
C PRO A 82 3.18 -21.25 20.36
N SER A 83 4.10 -20.35 20.72
CA SER A 83 5.04 -20.56 21.82
C SER A 83 4.93 -19.43 22.84
N GLN A 84 5.13 -19.76 24.11
CA GLN A 84 5.28 -18.77 25.18
C GLN A 84 6.72 -18.25 25.27
N THR A 85 7.67 -18.90 24.60
CA THR A 85 9.10 -18.53 24.61
C THR A 85 9.46 -17.52 23.52
N TRP A 86 8.49 -17.02 22.76
CA TRP A 86 8.75 -16.01 21.74
C TRP A 86 9.38 -14.76 22.37
N PRO A 87 10.39 -14.14 21.73
CA PRO A 87 11.09 -13.02 22.31
C PRO A 87 10.26 -11.72 22.39
N CYS A 88 9.08 -11.67 21.75
CA CYS A 88 8.08 -10.63 22.00
C CYS A 88 6.69 -11.24 22.21
N ALA A 89 5.85 -10.53 22.97
CA ALA A 89 4.45 -10.86 23.13
C ALA A 89 3.67 -10.63 21.81
N LEU A 90 3.01 -11.69 21.30
CA LEU A 90 2.21 -11.61 20.07
C LEU A 90 0.80 -11.06 20.28
N ALA A 91 0.33 -10.91 21.52
CA ALA A 91 -0.98 -10.36 21.87
C ALA A 91 -2.15 -10.96 21.06
N GLY A 92 -2.17 -12.30 20.93
CA GLY A 92 -3.21 -13.02 20.21
C GLY A 92 -3.08 -13.02 18.68
N ARG A 93 -2.03 -12.38 18.11
CA ARG A 93 -1.71 -12.47 16.69
C ARG A 93 -1.18 -13.85 16.34
N ARG A 94 -1.53 -14.34 15.14
CA ARG A 94 -1.08 -15.62 14.61
C ARG A 94 0.33 -15.47 14.06
N ALA A 95 1.28 -16.28 14.54
CA ALA A 95 2.60 -16.40 13.93
C ALA A 95 2.49 -17.07 12.55
N VAL A 96 3.15 -16.49 11.55
CA VAL A 96 3.09 -16.96 10.15
C VAL A 96 4.45 -17.43 9.67
N LEU A 97 5.52 -16.75 10.11
CA LEU A 97 6.89 -17.06 9.72
C LEU A 97 7.79 -16.80 10.92
N ALA A 98 8.69 -17.73 11.20
CA ALA A 98 9.78 -17.54 12.15
C ALA A 98 11.13 -17.77 11.45
N ILE A 99 12.09 -16.89 11.69
CA ILE A 99 13.45 -16.97 11.16
C ILE A 99 14.41 -17.10 12.34
N ALA A 100 15.13 -18.22 12.42
CA ALA A 100 16.11 -18.47 13.48
C ALA A 100 17.34 -17.57 13.31
N LEU A 101 17.76 -16.92 14.39
CA LEU A 101 18.95 -16.04 14.42
C LEU A 101 20.18 -16.69 15.06
N SER A 102 20.05 -17.91 15.59
CA SER A 102 21.16 -18.65 16.19
C SER A 102 21.23 -20.07 15.63
N PRO A 103 22.43 -20.59 15.30
CA PRO A 103 22.59 -21.97 14.85
C PRO A 103 22.31 -22.98 15.97
N ALA A 104 22.35 -22.55 17.23
CA ALA A 104 22.00 -23.39 18.38
C ALA A 104 20.49 -23.57 18.56
N ASP A 105 19.67 -22.75 17.90
CA ASP A 105 18.21 -22.81 17.93
C ASP A 105 17.63 -22.74 16.50
N PRO A 106 17.91 -23.76 15.65
CA PRO A 106 17.44 -23.78 14.26
C PRO A 106 15.91 -23.88 14.18
N ASN A 107 15.27 -24.32 15.26
CA ASN A 107 13.82 -24.39 15.40
C ASN A 107 13.20 -23.03 15.78
N ALA A 108 14.00 -21.97 15.80
CA ALA A 108 13.55 -20.59 15.97
C ALA A 108 12.68 -20.41 17.23
N ARG A 109 12.99 -21.02 18.38
CA ARG A 109 12.09 -21.01 19.55
C ARG A 109 12.31 -19.84 20.51
N HIS A 110 13.52 -19.30 20.57
CA HIS A 110 13.94 -18.28 21.54
C HIS A 110 14.57 -17.06 20.85
N GLN A 111 15.56 -17.28 19.98
CA GLN A 111 16.25 -16.21 19.25
C GLN A 111 15.78 -16.21 17.81
N ALA A 112 14.61 -15.62 17.57
CA ALA A 112 13.96 -15.69 16.26
C ALA A 112 13.21 -14.40 15.90
N ILE A 113 13.30 -14.01 14.63
CA ILE A 113 12.43 -12.99 14.07
C ILE A 113 11.10 -13.61 13.74
N VAL A 114 10.03 -13.09 14.31
CA VAL A 114 8.67 -13.62 14.15
C VAL A 114 7.80 -12.62 13.41
N TYR A 115 7.24 -13.05 12.30
CA TYR A 115 6.20 -12.34 11.59
C TYR A 115 4.84 -12.89 12.00
N SER A 116 3.96 -12.00 12.45
CA SER A 116 2.62 -12.34 12.93
C SER A 116 1.56 -11.45 12.30
N VAL A 117 0.37 -12.01 12.08
CA VAL A 117 -0.78 -11.32 11.51
C VAL A 117 -1.92 -11.29 12.53
N GLY A 118 -2.57 -10.14 12.68
CA GLY A 118 -3.81 -10.03 13.44
C GLY A 118 -4.15 -8.60 13.80
N ALA A 119 -4.81 -8.42 14.94
CA ALA A 119 -5.30 -7.12 15.38
C ALA A 119 -4.17 -6.09 15.53
N ALA A 120 -4.47 -4.86 15.08
CA ALA A 120 -3.61 -3.72 15.26
C ALA A 120 -3.37 -3.41 16.75
N PRO A 121 -2.17 -2.93 17.12
CA PRO A 121 -1.89 -2.53 18.50
C PRO A 121 -2.61 -1.24 18.92
N SER A 122 -3.06 -0.43 17.96
CA SER A 122 -3.79 0.82 18.21
C SER A 122 -4.65 1.23 17.00
N PRO A 123 -5.61 2.15 17.15
CA PRO A 123 -6.57 2.52 16.09
C PRO A 123 -5.98 3.31 14.92
N ILE A 124 -4.71 3.75 15.00
CA ILE A 124 -4.06 4.50 13.92
C ILE A 124 -3.78 3.63 12.68
N TRP A 125 -3.77 2.31 12.86
CA TRP A 125 -3.54 1.34 11.79
C TRP A 125 -4.87 0.90 11.18
N ARG A 126 -4.85 0.63 9.87
CA ARG A 126 -6.04 0.19 9.14
C ARG A 126 -6.15 -1.33 9.23
N GLY A 127 -7.30 -1.85 9.64
CA GLY A 127 -7.58 -3.30 9.60
C GLY A 127 -6.60 -4.16 10.41
N GLN A 128 -6.29 -5.35 9.88
CA GLN A 128 -5.25 -6.19 10.47
C GLN A 128 -3.85 -5.70 10.06
N VAL A 129 -2.85 -6.05 10.87
CA VAL A 129 -1.45 -5.67 10.65
C VAL A 129 -0.57 -6.90 10.48
N LEU A 130 0.47 -6.75 9.65
CA LEU A 130 1.64 -7.60 9.70
C LEU A 130 2.62 -6.98 10.69
N MET A 131 2.93 -7.72 11.74
CA MET A 131 3.84 -7.32 12.79
C MET A 131 5.10 -8.17 12.75
N ARG A 132 6.25 -7.52 12.83
CA ARG A 132 7.56 -8.13 13.02
C ARG A 132 7.96 -7.99 14.48
N CYS A 133 8.29 -9.10 15.12
CA CYS A 133 9.06 -9.15 16.36
C CYS A 133 10.49 -9.54 16.00
N GLY A 134 11.47 -8.74 16.38
CA GLY A 134 12.88 -9.03 16.08
C GLY A 134 13.80 -7.97 16.64
N PRO A 135 15.13 -8.14 16.52
CA PRO A 135 16.08 -7.11 16.91
C PRO A 135 15.83 -5.83 16.10
N ALA A 136 16.15 -4.68 16.69
CA ALA A 136 15.99 -3.38 16.04
C ALA A 136 17.00 -3.19 14.90
N TYR A 137 16.67 -2.31 13.97
CA TYR A 137 17.60 -1.82 12.95
C TYR A 137 18.27 -0.54 13.44
N GLY A 138 19.59 -0.46 13.30
CA GLY A 138 20.38 0.73 13.54
C GLY A 138 20.18 1.80 12.45
N LEU A 139 20.73 2.99 12.67
CA LEU A 139 20.72 4.08 11.69
C LEU A 139 21.51 3.74 10.41
N ASP A 140 22.40 2.77 10.50
CA ASP A 140 23.17 2.20 9.38
C ASP A 140 22.38 1.16 8.57
N GLY A 141 21.12 0.89 8.96
CA GLY A 141 20.27 -0.10 8.31
C GLY A 141 20.68 -1.55 8.59
N ARG A 142 21.60 -1.79 9.53
CA ARG A 142 21.97 -3.14 9.98
C ARG A 142 21.12 -3.56 11.17
N MET A 143 20.89 -4.86 11.25
CA MET A 143 20.19 -5.44 12.40
C MET A 143 21.13 -5.49 13.60
N ALA A 144 20.73 -4.88 14.71
CA ALA A 144 21.47 -4.92 15.95
C ALA A 144 21.11 -6.20 16.71
N LEU A 145 21.82 -7.30 16.45
CA LEU A 145 21.50 -8.63 17.02
C LEU A 145 21.50 -8.65 18.55
N GLU A 146 22.33 -7.83 19.18
CA GLU A 146 22.41 -7.67 20.65
C GLU A 146 21.31 -6.77 21.23
N SER A 147 20.46 -6.18 20.40
CA SER A 147 19.39 -5.30 20.86
C SER A 147 18.18 -6.08 21.38
N GLN A 148 17.40 -5.43 22.23
CA GLN A 148 16.12 -5.99 22.66
C GLN A 148 15.18 -6.18 21.47
N PHE A 149 14.48 -7.29 21.48
CA PHE A 149 13.47 -7.61 20.48
C PHE A 149 12.28 -6.67 20.63
N GLN A 150 11.82 -6.13 19.52
CA GLN A 150 10.75 -5.14 19.49
C GLN A 150 9.66 -5.56 18.50
N ASN A 151 8.42 -5.37 18.90
CA ASN A 151 7.25 -5.47 18.05
C ASN A 151 7.10 -4.20 17.20
N ARG A 152 7.11 -4.34 15.87
CA ARG A 152 6.89 -3.25 14.91
C ARG A 152 5.90 -3.66 13.84
N VAL A 153 4.93 -2.79 13.57
CA VAL A 153 4.06 -2.97 12.40
C VAL A 153 4.87 -2.66 11.15
N VAL A 154 4.91 -3.61 10.22
CA VAL A 154 5.63 -3.47 8.92
C VAL A 154 4.67 -3.29 7.75
N LEU A 155 3.41 -3.71 7.89
CA LEU A 155 2.35 -3.46 6.93
C LEU A 155 0.99 -3.39 7.64
N ASP A 156 0.13 -2.50 7.18
CA ASP A 156 -1.25 -2.37 7.63
C ASP A 156 -2.24 -2.65 6.48
N ALA A 157 -3.54 -2.54 6.77
CA ALA A 157 -4.64 -2.84 5.85
C ALA A 157 -4.61 -4.29 5.35
N LEU A 158 -4.22 -5.25 6.20
CA LEU A 158 -4.35 -6.66 5.86
C LEU A 158 -5.83 -7.07 5.97
N PRO A 159 -6.31 -7.94 5.06
CA PRO A 159 -7.67 -8.45 5.12
C PRO A 159 -7.93 -9.21 6.43
N SER A 160 -9.16 -9.08 6.92
CA SER A 160 -9.58 -9.77 8.13
C SER A 160 -9.98 -11.22 7.83
N GLY A 161 -9.47 -12.16 8.64
CA GLY A 161 -9.78 -13.59 8.52
C GLY A 161 -8.57 -14.45 8.88
N GLY A 162 -8.80 -15.55 9.60
CA GLY A 162 -7.76 -16.31 10.32
C GLY A 162 -6.55 -16.77 9.48
N GLN A 163 -6.67 -16.87 8.16
CA GLN A 163 -5.56 -17.26 7.27
C GLN A 163 -5.29 -16.24 6.15
N GLN A 164 -5.79 -15.01 6.26
CA GLN A 164 -5.63 -13.98 5.25
C GLN A 164 -4.48 -13.02 5.61
N GLY A 165 -4.04 -12.19 4.67
CA GLY A 165 -2.93 -11.26 4.88
C GLY A 165 -1.60 -11.87 4.45
N LEU A 166 -0.71 -12.21 5.39
CA LEU A 166 0.50 -12.99 5.08
C LEU A 166 0.21 -14.49 5.22
N ARG A 167 0.62 -15.25 4.22
CA ARG A 167 0.67 -16.71 4.21
C ARG A 167 2.08 -17.15 3.89
N ALA A 168 2.56 -18.15 4.61
CA ALA A 168 3.81 -18.84 4.32
C ALA A 168 3.48 -20.31 4.11
N THR A 169 3.89 -20.85 2.97
CA THR A 169 3.71 -22.26 2.62
C THR A 169 5.08 -22.85 2.37
N ALA A 170 5.47 -23.83 3.18
CA ALA A 170 6.68 -24.60 2.92
C ALA A 170 6.42 -25.58 1.77
N ASP A 171 7.37 -25.68 0.84
CA ASP A 171 7.35 -26.72 -0.17
C ASP A 171 7.66 -28.09 0.47
N ALA A 172 6.99 -29.14 0.03
CA ALA A 172 7.15 -30.48 0.62
C ALA A 172 8.45 -31.17 0.22
N GLN A 173 9.08 -30.75 -0.88
CA GLN A 173 10.23 -31.41 -1.49
C GLN A 173 11.46 -30.51 -1.55
N LEU A 174 11.27 -29.19 -1.52
CA LEU A 174 12.32 -28.19 -1.63
C LEU A 174 12.48 -27.42 -0.32
N PRO A 175 13.70 -26.99 0.05
CA PRO A 175 13.95 -26.15 1.22
C PRO A 175 13.56 -24.69 0.94
N VAL A 176 12.33 -24.50 0.49
CA VAL A 176 11.81 -23.26 -0.08
C VAL A 176 10.49 -22.91 0.61
N ILE A 177 10.29 -21.63 0.90
CA ILE A 177 9.03 -21.13 1.46
C ILE A 177 8.43 -20.10 0.53
N ASP A 178 7.21 -20.37 0.08
CA ASP A 178 6.41 -19.42 -0.68
C ASP A 178 5.63 -18.51 0.26
N LEU A 179 5.87 -17.21 0.11
CA LEU A 179 5.15 -16.15 0.77
C LEU A 179 4.11 -15.58 -0.16
N GLN A 180 2.90 -15.39 0.36
CA GLN A 180 1.85 -14.60 -0.28
C GLN A 180 1.40 -13.51 0.67
N LEU A 181 1.36 -12.28 0.18
CA LEU A 181 1.03 -11.09 0.95
C LEU A 181 -0.15 -10.35 0.31
N GLU A 182 -1.27 -10.35 1.02
CA GLU A 182 -2.51 -9.66 0.66
C GLU A 182 -2.66 -8.35 1.45
N GLN A 183 -3.14 -7.31 0.77
CA GLN A 183 -3.50 -6.02 1.36
C GLN A 183 -4.79 -5.49 0.75
N GLU A 184 -5.63 -4.87 1.56
CA GLU A 184 -6.84 -4.17 1.14
C GLU A 184 -6.49 -2.75 0.68
N LEU A 185 -6.94 -2.41 -0.52
CA LEU A 185 -6.81 -1.05 -1.06
C LEU A 185 -7.90 -0.16 -0.51
N PRO A 186 -7.62 1.15 -0.28
CA PRO A 186 -8.64 2.11 0.08
C PRO A 186 -9.80 2.08 -0.92
N GLN A 187 -11.03 1.93 -0.44
CA GLN A 187 -12.21 2.14 -1.27
C GLN A 187 -12.41 3.64 -1.44
N GLY A 188 -12.51 4.11 -2.69
CA GLY A 188 -12.93 5.49 -2.97
C GLY A 188 -14.31 5.75 -2.36
N SER A 189 -14.53 6.97 -1.87
CA SER A 189 -15.67 7.39 -1.05
C SER A 189 -17.09 7.18 -1.64
N GLY A 190 -17.23 6.62 -2.84
CA GLY A 190 -18.50 6.38 -3.52
C GLY A 190 -18.93 4.92 -3.71
N GLN A 191 -18.15 3.92 -3.23
CA GLN A 191 -18.41 2.50 -3.49
C GLN A 191 -18.55 1.70 -2.19
N ARG A 192 -19.61 1.97 -1.40
CA ARG A 192 -19.90 1.26 -0.14
C ARG A 192 -20.46 -0.16 -0.29
N THR A 193 -20.83 -0.59 -1.50
CA THR A 193 -21.51 -1.89 -1.74
C THR A 193 -20.64 -2.96 -2.39
N ASN A 194 -19.41 -2.63 -2.78
CA ASN A 194 -18.49 -3.61 -3.36
C ASN A 194 -17.51 -4.15 -2.31
N PRO A 195 -17.07 -5.42 -2.43
CA PRO A 195 -16.00 -5.94 -1.58
C PRO A 195 -14.72 -5.11 -1.76
N PRO A 196 -13.88 -4.97 -0.71
CA PRO A 196 -12.61 -4.25 -0.79
C PRO A 196 -11.73 -4.86 -1.88
N LYS A 197 -11.15 -3.99 -2.72
CA LYS A 197 -10.18 -4.42 -3.74
C LYS A 197 -8.95 -4.92 -3.02
N ARG A 198 -8.50 -6.13 -3.36
CA ARG A 198 -7.30 -6.75 -2.78
C ARG A 198 -6.13 -6.66 -3.75
N LEU A 199 -4.96 -6.41 -3.19
CA LEU A 199 -3.69 -6.50 -3.87
C LEU A 199 -2.91 -7.67 -3.26
N SER A 200 -2.45 -8.58 -4.10
CA SER A 200 -1.60 -9.70 -3.69
C SER A 200 -0.23 -9.62 -4.35
N SER A 201 0.81 -9.92 -3.59
CA SER A 201 2.19 -10.10 -4.05
C SER A 201 2.73 -11.42 -3.50
N SER A 202 3.57 -12.09 -4.28
CA SER A 202 4.20 -13.35 -3.88
C SER A 202 5.71 -13.27 -3.91
N ALA A 203 6.37 -14.03 -3.05
CA ALA A 203 7.82 -14.14 -3.00
C ALA A 203 8.23 -15.51 -2.49
N THR A 204 9.20 -16.11 -3.16
CA THR A 204 9.86 -17.32 -2.71
C THR A 204 11.10 -16.95 -1.87
N LEU A 205 11.33 -17.70 -0.78
CA LEU A 205 12.47 -17.60 0.14
C LEU A 205 13.37 -18.83 0.03
#